data_AF-A0A2H3K4W3-F1
#
_entry.id   AF-A0A2H3K4W3-F1
#
_cell.length_a   1.000
_cell.length_b   1.000
_cell.length_c   1.000
_cell.angle_alpha   90.00
_cell.angle_beta   90.00
_cell.angle_gamma   90.00
#
_symmetry.space_group_name_H-M   'P 1'
#
loop_
_entity.id
_entity.type
_entity.pdbx_description
1 polymer ?
#
loop_
_entity_poly.entity_id
_entity_poly.type
_entity_poly.pdbx_seq_one_letter_code
_entity_poly.pdbx_strand_id
1 'polypeptide(L)'
;MSTQPFAAQWHAALAEKSCPPAYDDAPSLADARIDVRRFFAAAALQLAHTPRVGVKHPLYREWQTIEERYILLERQARYNAGQCALFLTNTVSALGQQPHASPAIGDPQSAFFEILRILSVHRDAAAHIQDGLYELQAAVSAFPAKVLEAANRPAARGALGALLSLGRKRVTQPCQTGTDLVIGVSKSHLAGHATPLPFNGLTKVPTYYVLAGEKPHDVAALSPAYGVDDECARLQGALAGAEVAWRAVAEACGTLYSTVHLGSLTSSKVVRDDYLQAARPISEQVAAQLRAFAQAPQ
;
A
#
# COMPACT_ATOMS: atom_id res chain seq x y z
N MET A 1 -36.46 35.81 9.82
CA MET A 1 -35.30 35.20 9.16
C MET A 1 -34.27 34.94 10.23
N SER A 2 -33.99 33.66 10.54
CA SER A 2 -33.05 33.29 11.59
C SER A 2 -31.63 33.58 11.11
N THR A 3 -31.01 34.64 11.64
CA THR A 3 -29.58 34.89 11.48
C THR A 3 -28.85 33.93 12.41
N GLN A 4 -28.69 32.68 12.00
CA GLN A 4 -27.59 31.90 12.56
C GLN A 4 -26.30 32.69 12.29
N PRO A 5 -25.49 32.98 13.31
CA PRO A 5 -24.25 33.72 13.10
C PRO A 5 -23.37 32.92 12.14
N PHE A 6 -22.78 33.60 11.15
CA PHE A 6 -21.89 33.01 10.14
C PHE A 6 -20.88 32.02 10.74
N ALA A 7 -20.36 32.30 11.94
CA ALA A 7 -19.50 31.40 12.69
C ALA A 7 -20.12 30.01 12.96
N ALA A 8 -21.40 29.93 13.32
CA ALA A 8 -22.06 28.65 13.56
C ALA A 8 -22.23 27.84 12.27
N GLN A 9 -22.58 28.49 11.15
CA GLN A 9 -22.66 27.83 9.84
C GLN A 9 -21.29 27.39 9.34
N TRP A 10 -20.27 28.20 9.59
CA TRP A 10 -18.87 27.89 9.30
C TRP A 10 -18.36 26.67 10.06
N HIS A 11 -18.56 26.63 11.38
CA HIS A 11 -18.17 25.47 12.20
C HIS A 11 -18.97 24.22 11.82
N ALA A 12 -20.26 24.35 11.48
CA ALA A 12 -21.07 23.22 11.01
C ALA A 12 -20.55 22.67 9.67
N ALA A 13 -20.22 23.55 8.71
CA ALA A 13 -19.65 23.14 7.42
C ALA A 13 -18.24 22.53 7.57
N LEU A 14 -17.44 23.02 8.53
CA LEU A 14 -16.16 22.39 8.87
C LEU A 14 -16.37 21.02 9.51
N ALA A 15 -17.31 20.89 10.44
CA ALA A 15 -17.64 19.62 11.08
C ALA A 15 -18.07 18.56 10.05
N GLU A 16 -18.96 18.93 9.12
CA GLU A 16 -19.43 18.06 8.03
C GLU A 16 -18.29 17.60 7.11
N LYS A 17 -17.31 18.46 6.84
CA LYS A 17 -16.14 18.09 6.02
C LYS A 17 -15.02 17.39 6.79
N SER A 18 -15.02 17.49 8.11
CA SER A 18 -13.92 17.03 8.96
C SER A 18 -13.96 15.55 9.31
N CYS A 19 -15.01 14.81 8.94
CA CYS A 19 -15.03 13.35 9.11
C CYS A 19 -15.35 12.69 7.77
N PRO A 20 -14.34 12.19 7.01
CA PRO A 20 -14.64 11.39 5.84
C PRO A 20 -15.40 10.14 6.30
N PRO A 21 -16.66 9.94 5.83
CA PRO A 21 -17.51 8.83 6.29
C PRO A 21 -16.92 7.45 6.00
N ALA A 22 -15.91 7.37 5.13
CA ALA A 22 -15.29 6.14 4.69
C ALA A 22 -14.15 5.63 5.58
N TYR A 23 -13.68 6.40 6.57
CA TYR A 23 -12.48 6.02 7.32
C TYR A 23 -12.77 5.04 8.47
N ASP A 24 -13.91 5.16 9.15
CA ASP A 24 -14.27 4.26 10.26
C ASP A 24 -14.60 2.84 9.80
N ASP A 25 -15.10 2.69 8.57
CA ASP A 25 -15.43 1.40 7.96
C ASP A 25 -14.24 0.80 7.19
N ALA A 26 -13.11 1.51 7.09
CA ALA A 26 -11.95 1.03 6.36
C ALA A 26 -11.34 -0.19 7.07
N PRO A 27 -10.94 -1.24 6.33
CA PRO A 27 -10.29 -2.39 6.94
C PRO A 27 -8.95 -1.97 7.57
N SER A 28 -8.64 -2.61 8.69
CA SER A 28 -7.37 -2.41 9.40
C SER A 28 -6.19 -2.73 8.48
N LEU A 29 -5.30 -1.75 8.27
CA LEU A 29 -4.08 -1.93 7.48
C LEU A 29 -3.20 -3.05 8.02
N ALA A 30 -3.13 -3.18 9.35
CA ALA A 30 -2.31 -4.20 10.02
C ALA A 30 -2.87 -5.61 9.77
N ASP A 31 -4.18 -5.78 9.86
CA ASP A 31 -4.83 -7.07 9.66
C ASP A 31 -4.77 -7.50 8.20
N ALA A 32 -5.04 -6.59 7.26
CA ALA A 32 -4.92 -6.85 5.83
C ALA A 32 -3.51 -7.32 5.45
N ARG A 33 -2.47 -6.72 6.05
CA ARG A 33 -1.07 -7.12 5.83
C ARG A 33 -0.77 -8.53 6.34
N ILE A 34 -1.27 -8.88 7.52
CA ILE A 34 -1.12 -10.23 8.11
C ILE A 34 -1.80 -11.25 7.20
N ASP A 35 -3.03 -10.96 6.76
CA ASP A 35 -3.79 -11.83 5.88
C ASP A 35 -3.09 -12.05 4.53
N VAL A 36 -2.59 -10.98 3.90
CA VAL A 36 -1.85 -11.08 2.63
C VAL A 36 -0.64 -12.00 2.78
N ARG A 37 0.20 -11.82 3.82
CA ARG A 37 1.37 -12.69 4.07
C ARG A 37 0.95 -14.14 4.29
N ARG A 38 -0.09 -14.36 5.08
CA ARG A 38 -0.61 -15.71 5.34
C ARG A 38 -1.06 -16.39 4.06
N PHE A 39 -1.78 -15.68 3.18
CA PHE A 39 -2.27 -16.25 1.93
C PHE A 39 -1.16 -16.47 0.89
N PHE A 40 -0.14 -15.61 0.85
CA PHE A 40 1.07 -15.89 0.05
C PHE A 40 1.75 -17.21 0.46
N ALA A 41 1.94 -17.41 1.77
CA ALA A 41 2.54 -18.63 2.32
C ALA A 41 1.66 -19.87 2.07
N ALA A 42 0.34 -19.74 2.24
CA ALA A 42 -0.60 -20.84 2.00
C ALA A 42 -0.62 -21.25 0.51
N ALA A 43 -0.70 -20.30 -0.41
CA ALA A 43 -0.63 -20.58 -1.84
C ALA A 43 0.71 -21.20 -2.26
N ALA A 44 1.84 -20.72 -1.70
CA ALA A 44 3.15 -21.32 -1.92
C ALA A 44 3.18 -22.78 -1.44
N LEU A 45 2.61 -23.07 -0.26
CA LEU A 45 2.49 -24.44 0.24
C LEU A 45 1.66 -25.31 -0.70
N GLN A 46 0.52 -24.82 -1.17
CA GLN A 46 -0.33 -25.57 -2.13
C GLN A 46 0.44 -25.85 -3.43
N LEU A 47 1.11 -24.85 -3.99
CA LEU A 47 1.93 -25.00 -5.21
C LEU A 47 3.06 -26.02 -5.08
N ALA A 48 3.69 -26.09 -3.90
CA ALA A 48 4.73 -27.07 -3.60
C ALA A 48 4.19 -28.51 -3.63
N HIS A 49 2.92 -28.71 -3.26
CA HIS A 49 2.25 -30.02 -3.23
C HIS A 49 1.47 -30.34 -4.51
N THR A 50 1.23 -29.37 -5.40
CA THR A 50 0.55 -29.60 -6.68
C THR A 50 1.39 -30.52 -7.59
N PRO A 51 0.85 -31.68 -8.03
CA PRO A 51 1.52 -32.59 -8.95
C PRO A 51 1.99 -31.87 -10.21
N ARG A 52 3.19 -32.19 -10.69
CA ARG A 52 3.86 -31.63 -11.88
C ARG A 52 4.34 -30.18 -11.76
N VAL A 53 3.84 -29.41 -10.79
CA VAL A 53 4.41 -28.12 -10.41
C VAL A 53 5.49 -28.39 -9.36
N GLY A 54 5.19 -28.34 -8.07
CA GLY A 54 6.19 -28.51 -7.03
C GLY A 54 7.26 -27.41 -7.01
N VAL A 55 8.14 -27.46 -6.01
CA VAL A 55 9.09 -26.37 -5.68
C VAL A 55 10.10 -26.07 -6.79
N LYS A 56 10.44 -27.05 -7.63
CA LYS A 56 11.42 -26.89 -8.72
C LYS A 56 10.82 -26.33 -10.01
N HIS A 57 9.50 -26.19 -10.09
CA HIS A 57 8.84 -25.76 -11.30
C HIS A 57 8.94 -24.24 -11.50
N PRO A 58 9.05 -23.75 -12.75
CA PRO A 58 9.15 -22.31 -13.03
C PRO A 58 8.02 -21.48 -12.41
N LEU A 59 6.79 -22.00 -12.34
CA LEU A 59 5.67 -21.32 -11.70
C LEU A 59 5.90 -21.07 -10.21
N TYR A 60 6.55 -21.98 -9.49
CA TYR A 60 6.87 -21.74 -8.07
C TYR A 60 7.80 -20.52 -7.92
N ARG A 61 8.80 -20.40 -8.79
CA ARG A 61 9.70 -19.23 -8.84
C ARG A 61 8.96 -17.95 -9.25
N GLU A 62 8.03 -18.05 -10.20
CA GLU A 62 7.18 -16.91 -10.58
C GLU A 62 6.33 -16.44 -9.40
N TRP A 63 5.74 -17.36 -8.64
CA TRP A 63 5.01 -17.04 -7.41
C TRP A 63 5.88 -16.31 -6.40
N GLN A 64 7.09 -16.82 -6.14
CA GLN A 64 8.07 -16.16 -5.26
C GLN A 64 8.41 -14.74 -5.75
N THR A 65 8.47 -14.52 -7.07
CA THR A 65 8.72 -13.18 -7.62
C THR A 65 7.56 -12.23 -7.32
N ILE A 66 6.31 -12.70 -7.36
CA ILE A 66 5.14 -11.90 -6.98
C ILE A 66 5.17 -11.58 -5.48
N GLU A 67 5.48 -12.57 -4.65
CA GLU A 67 5.62 -12.40 -3.20
C GLU A 67 6.75 -11.41 -2.84
N GLU A 68 7.91 -11.51 -3.49
CA GLU A 68 9.03 -10.57 -3.31
C GLU A 68 8.63 -9.13 -3.68
N ARG A 69 7.87 -8.95 -4.76
CA ARG A 69 7.31 -7.64 -5.13
C ARG A 69 6.40 -7.09 -4.03
N TYR A 70 5.53 -7.93 -3.45
CA TYR A 70 4.70 -7.52 -2.33
C TYR A 70 5.53 -7.14 -1.11
N ILE A 71 6.55 -7.93 -0.74
CA ILE A 71 7.43 -7.63 0.41
C ILE A 71 8.13 -6.28 0.23
N LEU A 72 8.61 -5.97 -0.97
CA LEU A 72 9.22 -4.68 -1.29
C LEU A 72 8.22 -3.52 -1.15
N LEU A 73 7.02 -3.68 -1.71
CA LEU A 73 5.95 -2.70 -1.61
C LEU A 73 5.53 -2.47 -0.16
N GLU A 74 5.34 -3.54 0.61
CA GLU A 74 4.99 -3.50 2.04
C GLU A 74 6.06 -2.75 2.84
N ARG A 75 7.35 -3.01 2.58
CA ARG A 75 8.45 -2.33 3.27
C ARG A 75 8.41 -0.83 3.01
N GLN A 76 8.20 -0.42 1.76
CA GLN A 76 8.04 0.99 1.39
C GLN A 76 6.82 1.60 2.07
N ALA A 77 5.70 0.88 2.05
CA ALA A 77 4.46 1.28 2.69
C ALA A 77 4.65 1.50 4.20
N ARG A 78 5.34 0.59 4.90
CA ARG A 78 5.61 0.69 6.34
C ARG A 78 6.51 1.87 6.68
N TYR A 79 7.54 2.10 5.88
CA TYR A 79 8.41 3.26 6.06
C TYR A 79 7.61 4.56 5.91
N ASN A 80 6.84 4.70 4.83
CA ASN A 80 6.00 5.87 4.58
C ASN A 80 4.95 6.08 5.68
N ALA A 81 4.30 5.01 6.14
CA ALA A 81 3.36 5.04 7.25
C ALA A 81 4.02 5.53 8.54
N GLY A 82 5.21 5.02 8.88
CA GLY A 82 5.96 5.45 10.06
C GLY A 82 6.33 6.94 10.01
N GLN A 83 6.84 7.41 8.87
CA GLN A 83 7.18 8.82 8.68
C GLN A 83 5.94 9.72 8.78
N CYS A 84 4.84 9.35 8.13
CA CYS A 84 3.60 10.10 8.17
C CYS A 84 3.00 10.15 9.57
N ALA A 85 2.94 9.00 10.27
CA ALA A 85 2.43 8.93 11.63
C ALA A 85 3.24 9.81 12.61
N LEU A 86 4.57 9.76 12.52
CA LEU A 86 5.45 10.62 13.32
C LEU A 86 5.21 12.09 13.02
N PHE A 87 5.15 12.44 11.73
CA PHE A 87 4.92 13.80 11.29
C PHE A 87 3.58 14.36 11.79
N LEU A 88 2.47 13.63 11.55
CA LEU A 88 1.14 14.04 11.98
C LEU A 88 1.08 14.22 13.50
N THR A 89 1.64 13.28 14.26
CA THR A 89 1.66 13.34 15.73
C THR A 89 2.41 14.56 16.25
N ASN A 90 3.60 14.83 15.71
CA ASN A 90 4.43 15.96 16.13
C ASN A 90 3.80 17.29 15.73
N THR A 91 3.32 17.39 14.50
CA THR A 91 2.78 18.62 13.91
C THR A 91 1.49 19.03 14.60
N VAL A 92 0.55 18.09 14.80
CA VAL A 92 -0.76 18.40 15.38
C VAL A 92 -0.67 18.68 16.88
N SER A 93 0.25 18.00 17.57
CA SER A 93 0.54 18.31 18.97
C SER A 93 1.18 19.68 19.11
N ALA A 94 2.17 20.01 18.28
CA ALA A 94 2.87 21.30 18.31
C ALA A 94 1.94 22.47 17.95
N LEU A 95 1.06 22.28 16.97
CA LEU A 95 0.15 23.34 16.52
C LEU A 95 -1.03 23.59 17.46
N GLY A 96 -1.52 22.58 18.20
CA GLY A 96 -2.62 22.79 19.13
C GLY A 96 -2.22 23.16 20.55
N GLN A 97 -0.94 23.11 20.94
CA GLN A 97 -0.49 23.47 22.30
C GLN A 97 -0.24 24.98 22.53
N GLN A 98 -0.91 25.85 21.78
CA GLN A 98 -0.90 27.31 21.93
C GLN A 98 0.43 28.04 21.59
N PRO A 99 0.33 29.14 20.81
CA PRO A 99 1.43 29.94 20.26
C PRO A 99 1.93 31.08 21.18
N HIS A 100 1.80 30.98 22.50
CA HIS A 100 2.15 32.10 23.40
C HIS A 100 3.56 32.08 23.98
N ALA A 101 4.38 31.05 23.73
CA ALA A 101 5.60 30.86 24.52
C ALA A 101 6.92 30.73 23.74
N SER A 102 6.93 30.75 22.40
CA SER A 102 8.22 30.65 21.68
C SER A 102 8.35 31.66 20.55
N PRO A 103 9.09 32.77 20.77
CA PRO A 103 9.48 33.71 19.70
C PRO A 103 10.49 33.10 18.70
N ALA A 104 10.83 31.81 18.82
CA ALA A 104 11.81 31.14 17.97
C ALA A 104 11.20 30.34 16.80
N ILE A 105 9.86 30.22 16.74
CA ILE A 105 9.19 29.57 15.62
C ILE A 105 9.06 30.63 14.52
N GLY A 106 9.69 30.37 13.37
CA GLY A 106 9.65 31.25 12.20
C GLY A 106 8.23 31.60 11.74
N ASP A 107 8.13 32.44 10.70
CA ASP A 107 6.86 32.91 10.13
C ASP A 107 5.80 31.79 10.13
N PRO A 108 4.65 31.93 10.82
CA PRO A 108 3.66 30.87 10.92
C PRO A 108 3.18 30.41 9.54
N GLN A 109 3.20 31.25 8.50
CA GLN A 109 2.90 30.79 7.15
C GLN A 109 3.90 29.74 6.64
N SER A 110 5.18 29.86 6.97
CA SER A 110 6.20 28.86 6.60
C SER A 110 5.88 27.47 7.17
N ALA A 111 5.34 27.41 8.40
CA ALA A 111 4.91 26.15 9.00
C ALA A 111 3.73 25.52 8.23
N PHE A 112 2.73 26.32 7.82
CA PHE A 112 1.63 25.82 6.99
C PHE A 112 2.13 25.26 5.65
N PHE A 113 3.02 25.96 4.95
CA PHE A 113 3.56 25.50 3.68
C PHE A 113 4.34 24.19 3.82
N GLU A 114 5.12 24.04 4.89
CA GLU A 114 5.85 22.80 5.15
C GLU A 114 4.90 21.63 5.41
N ILE A 115 3.79 21.86 6.12
CA ILE A 115 2.78 20.85 6.38
C ILE A 115 2.09 20.43 5.08
N LEU A 116 1.69 21.39 4.26
CA LEU A 116 1.08 21.11 2.96
C LEU A 116 2.02 20.30 2.06
N ARG A 117 3.32 20.65 2.04
CA ARG A 117 4.35 19.93 1.29
C ARG A 117 4.48 18.47 1.76
N ILE A 118 4.51 18.23 3.07
CA ILE A 118 4.65 16.88 3.61
C ILE A 118 3.37 16.05 3.38
N LEU A 119 2.19 16.65 3.58
CA LEU A 119 0.91 15.98 3.31
C LEU A 119 0.77 15.59 1.84
N SER A 120 1.21 16.42 0.90
CA SER A 120 1.19 16.06 -0.53
C SER A 120 2.11 14.87 -0.83
N VAL A 121 3.32 14.84 -0.25
CA VAL A 121 4.25 13.70 -0.41
C VAL A 121 3.62 12.40 0.11
N HIS A 122 2.96 12.43 1.27
CA HIS A 122 2.33 11.23 1.82
C HIS A 122 1.09 10.79 1.05
N ARG A 123 0.28 11.73 0.56
CA ARG A 123 -0.86 11.42 -0.32
C ARG A 123 -0.39 10.73 -1.60
N ASP A 124 0.64 11.29 -2.25
CA ASP A 124 1.16 10.74 -3.51
C ASP A 124 1.83 9.37 -3.27
N ALA A 125 2.51 9.19 -2.13
CA ALA A 125 3.05 7.89 -1.73
C ALA A 125 1.95 6.84 -1.48
N ALA A 126 0.82 7.23 -0.85
CA ALA A 126 -0.31 6.34 -0.64
C ALA A 126 -0.97 5.92 -1.97
N ALA A 127 -1.10 6.84 -2.92
CA ALA A 127 -1.58 6.54 -4.28
C ALA A 127 -0.65 5.54 -5.00
N HIS A 128 0.66 5.75 -4.92
CA HIS A 128 1.63 4.83 -5.52
C HIS A 128 1.57 3.42 -4.90
N ILE A 129 1.32 3.31 -3.60
CA ILE A 129 1.13 2.02 -2.93
C ILE A 129 -0.15 1.33 -3.44
N GLN A 130 -1.23 2.07 -3.66
CA GLN A 130 -2.47 1.52 -4.24
C GLN A 130 -2.23 0.97 -5.64
N ASP A 131 -1.54 1.70 -6.50
CA ASP A 131 -1.20 1.24 -7.86
C ASP A 131 -0.40 -0.07 -7.80
N GLY A 132 0.58 -0.16 -6.90
CA GLY A 132 1.37 -1.38 -6.69
C GLY A 132 0.52 -2.57 -6.19
N LEU A 133 -0.45 -2.32 -5.32
CA LEU A 133 -1.39 -3.35 -4.85
C LEU A 133 -2.32 -3.82 -5.98
N TYR A 134 -2.78 -2.90 -6.83
CA TYR A 134 -3.61 -3.22 -7.98
C TYR A 134 -2.85 -4.10 -9.00
N GLU A 135 -1.59 -3.77 -9.29
CA GLU A 135 -0.73 -4.60 -10.14
C GLU A 135 -0.52 -6.01 -9.56
N LEU A 136 -0.33 -6.11 -8.24
CA LEU A 136 -0.20 -7.40 -7.56
C LEU A 136 -1.50 -8.22 -7.65
N GLN A 137 -2.66 -7.59 -7.49
CA GLN A 137 -3.95 -8.26 -7.66
C GLN A 137 -4.10 -8.85 -9.07
N ALA A 138 -3.72 -8.09 -10.10
CA ALA A 138 -3.75 -8.57 -11.48
C ALA A 138 -2.77 -9.74 -11.71
N ALA A 139 -1.58 -9.72 -11.09
CA ALA A 139 -0.63 -10.82 -11.17
C ALA A 139 -1.15 -12.09 -10.48
N VAL A 140 -1.75 -11.94 -9.29
CA VAL A 140 -2.36 -13.04 -8.54
C VAL A 140 -3.58 -13.61 -9.27
N SER A 141 -4.40 -12.78 -9.92
CA SER A 141 -5.59 -13.24 -10.66
C SER A 141 -5.31 -14.04 -11.91
N ALA A 142 -4.20 -13.76 -12.58
CA ALA A 142 -3.77 -14.55 -13.72
C ALA A 142 -3.14 -15.89 -13.31
N PHE A 143 -2.79 -16.08 -12.03
CA PHE A 143 -1.94 -17.19 -11.60
C PHE A 143 -2.64 -18.57 -11.59
N PRO A 144 -3.89 -18.73 -11.10
CA PRO A 144 -4.58 -20.02 -11.11
C PRO A 144 -4.69 -20.65 -12.49
N ALA A 145 -4.96 -19.85 -13.53
CA ALA A 145 -5.03 -20.33 -14.90
C ALA A 145 -3.70 -20.95 -15.39
N LYS A 146 -2.56 -20.35 -15.03
CA LYS A 146 -1.22 -20.88 -15.36
C LYS A 146 -0.95 -22.21 -14.67
N VAL A 147 -1.35 -22.33 -13.41
CA VAL A 147 -1.21 -23.56 -12.62
C VAL A 147 -2.06 -24.67 -13.20
N LEU A 148 -3.30 -24.38 -13.56
CA LEU A 148 -4.21 -25.33 -14.19
C LEU A 148 -3.66 -25.82 -15.54
N GLU A 149 -3.13 -24.91 -16.37
CA GLU A 149 -2.50 -25.28 -17.65
C GLU A 149 -1.29 -26.21 -17.43
N ALA A 150 -0.42 -25.88 -16.48
CA ALA A 150 0.77 -26.68 -16.17
C ALA A 150 0.42 -28.05 -15.57
N ALA A 151 -0.58 -28.12 -14.68
CA ALA A 151 -1.04 -29.36 -14.06
C ALA A 151 -1.68 -30.30 -15.10
N ASN A 152 -2.47 -29.75 -16.02
CA ASN A 152 -3.17 -30.53 -17.05
C ASN A 152 -2.28 -30.89 -18.25
N ARG A 153 -1.12 -30.25 -18.41
CA ARG A 153 -0.20 -30.55 -19.52
C ARG A 153 0.20 -32.02 -19.47
N PRO A 154 -0.11 -32.83 -20.52
CA PRO A 154 0.24 -34.24 -20.53
C PRO A 154 1.75 -34.36 -20.40
N ALA A 155 2.21 -35.20 -19.47
CA ALA A 155 3.62 -35.55 -19.36
C ALA A 155 4.07 -36.03 -20.74
N ALA A 156 4.94 -35.27 -21.41
CA ALA A 156 5.33 -35.53 -22.78
C ALA A 156 5.84 -36.98 -22.87
N ARG A 157 5.01 -37.86 -23.45
CA ARG A 157 5.35 -39.28 -23.64
C ARG A 157 6.41 -39.36 -24.74
N GLY A 158 7.67 -39.43 -24.32
CA GLY A 158 8.78 -39.91 -25.13
C GLY A 158 9.32 -38.97 -26.22
N ALA A 159 10.48 -39.35 -26.75
CA ALA A 159 11.32 -38.61 -27.70
C ALA A 159 10.61 -38.12 -28.97
N LEU A 160 9.47 -38.70 -29.34
CA LEU A 160 8.66 -38.27 -30.49
C LEU A 160 7.90 -36.96 -30.25
N GLY A 161 7.51 -36.64 -29.02
CA GLY A 161 6.87 -35.36 -28.68
C GLY A 161 7.82 -34.16 -28.79
N ALA A 162 9.12 -34.37 -28.53
CA ALA A 162 10.15 -33.35 -28.67
C ALA A 162 10.35 -32.94 -30.15
N LEU A 163 10.23 -33.90 -31.07
CA LEU A 163 10.42 -33.70 -32.51
C LEU A 163 9.27 -32.87 -33.14
N LEU A 164 8.04 -33.00 -32.65
CA LEU A 164 6.91 -32.17 -33.08
C LEU A 164 6.91 -30.76 -32.45
N SER A 165 7.52 -30.59 -31.27
CA SER A 165 7.64 -29.27 -30.62
C SER A 165 8.63 -28.32 -31.31
N LEU A 166 9.60 -28.87 -32.06
CA LEU A 166 10.56 -28.12 -32.86
C LEU A 166 9.92 -27.41 -34.07
N GLY A 167 8.77 -27.88 -34.56
CA GLY A 167 8.03 -27.24 -35.66
C GLY A 167 7.13 -26.07 -35.25
N ARG A 168 6.89 -25.86 -33.94
CA ARG A 168 5.88 -24.91 -33.46
C ARG A 168 6.43 -23.61 -32.86
N LYS A 169 7.76 -23.47 -32.75
CA LYS A 169 8.42 -22.29 -32.15
C LYS A 169 8.48 -21.04 -33.05
N ARG A 170 7.62 -20.89 -34.07
CA ARG A 170 7.71 -19.74 -35.00
C ARG A 170 6.50 -18.79 -35.08
N VAL A 171 5.40 -18.98 -34.34
CA VAL A 171 4.19 -18.17 -34.62
C VAL A 171 3.54 -17.47 -33.42
N THR A 172 3.92 -17.70 -32.16
CA THR A 172 3.31 -16.95 -31.05
C THR A 172 4.33 -16.60 -29.97
N GLN A 173 5.17 -15.63 -30.27
CA GLN A 173 5.84 -14.81 -29.26
C GLN A 173 4.98 -13.55 -29.12
N PRO A 174 4.06 -13.46 -28.16
CA PRO A 174 3.49 -12.16 -27.81
C PRO A 174 4.65 -11.33 -27.23
N CYS A 175 4.77 -10.10 -27.71
CA CYS A 175 5.77 -9.15 -27.29
C CYS A 175 5.81 -9.04 -25.76
N GLN A 176 6.79 -9.68 -25.13
CA GLN A 176 7.41 -9.13 -23.94
C GLN A 176 8.22 -7.93 -24.40
N THR A 177 7.51 -6.87 -24.81
CA THR A 177 8.07 -5.54 -24.86
C THR A 177 8.45 -5.26 -23.42
N GLY A 178 9.75 -5.17 -23.17
CA GLY A 178 10.28 -4.87 -21.85
C GLY A 178 9.61 -3.62 -21.32
N THR A 179 8.76 -3.80 -20.32
CA THR A 179 8.65 -2.82 -19.27
C THR A 179 9.86 -3.04 -18.38
N ASP A 180 11.00 -2.50 -18.82
CA ASP A 180 11.88 -1.83 -17.90
C ASP A 180 10.99 -0.81 -17.19
N LEU A 181 10.45 -1.21 -16.03
CA LEU A 181 9.89 -0.28 -15.09
C LEU A 181 11.09 0.52 -14.58
N VAL A 182 11.43 1.54 -15.37
CA VAL A 182 11.98 2.77 -14.85
C VAL A 182 11.13 3.07 -13.64
N ILE A 183 11.73 2.95 -12.46
CA ILE A 183 11.27 3.63 -11.26
C ILE A 183 11.24 5.10 -11.68
N GLY A 184 10.06 5.50 -12.17
CA GLY A 184 9.77 6.84 -12.64
C GLY A 184 9.77 7.72 -11.42
N VAL A 185 10.94 8.24 -11.08
CA VAL A 185 11.05 9.48 -10.33
C VAL A 185 10.35 10.52 -11.20
N SER A 186 9.08 10.77 -10.92
CA SER A 186 8.35 11.92 -11.45
C SER A 186 9.10 13.17 -11.01
N LYS A 187 10.00 13.64 -11.87
CA LYS A 187 10.50 15.02 -11.84
C LYS A 187 9.38 15.91 -12.32
N SER A 188 8.43 16.21 -11.43
CA SER A 188 7.60 17.38 -11.59
C SER A 188 8.49 18.61 -11.42
N HIS A 189 8.57 19.39 -12.49
CA HIS A 189 9.19 20.70 -12.52
C HIS A 189 8.45 21.64 -11.57
N LEU A 190 8.89 21.71 -10.31
CA LEU A 190 8.77 22.89 -9.46
C LEU A 190 10.19 23.24 -8.99
N ALA A 191 10.82 24.12 -9.77
CA ALA A 191 12.06 24.77 -9.36
C ALA A 191 11.76 25.64 -8.13
N GLY A 192 12.20 25.19 -6.96
CA GLY A 192 12.03 25.89 -5.70
C GLY A 192 12.53 25.08 -4.50
N HIS A 193 13.85 24.90 -4.39
CA HIS A 193 14.57 24.64 -3.13
C HIS A 193 14.04 23.51 -2.22
N ALA A 194 13.55 22.40 -2.77
CA ALA A 194 13.36 21.17 -1.99
C ALA A 194 14.60 20.28 -2.16
N THR A 195 15.42 20.17 -1.12
CA THR A 195 16.45 19.13 -1.02
C THR A 195 15.80 17.75 -1.24
N PRO A 196 16.26 16.94 -2.20
CA PRO A 196 15.80 15.58 -2.33
C PRO A 196 16.17 14.81 -1.06
N LEU A 197 15.16 14.30 -0.35
CA LEU A 197 15.41 13.35 0.75
C LEU A 197 16.14 12.14 0.14
N PRO A 198 17.31 11.75 0.67
CA PRO A 198 18.12 10.70 0.05
C PRO A 198 17.43 9.34 0.20
N PHE A 199 16.83 8.87 -0.90
CA PHE A 199 16.40 7.49 -1.06
C PHE A 199 17.61 6.65 -1.49
N ASN A 200 18.58 6.48 -0.61
CA ASN A 200 19.76 5.65 -0.83
C ASN A 200 20.00 4.81 0.42
N GLY A 201 19.74 3.50 0.34
CA GLY A 201 20.19 2.63 1.43
C GLY A 201 19.67 1.20 1.54
N LEU A 202 18.90 0.64 0.62
CA LEU A 202 18.36 -0.72 0.81
C LEU A 202 18.49 -1.65 -0.41
N THR A 203 19.70 -1.71 -0.98
CA THR A 203 20.13 -2.85 -1.81
C THR A 203 20.68 -3.95 -0.92
N LYS A 204 19.77 -4.77 -0.37
CA LYS A 204 19.97 -6.19 -0.01
C LYS A 204 18.67 -6.66 0.64
N VAL A 205 17.82 -7.27 -0.17
CA VAL A 205 16.68 -8.07 0.30
C VAL A 205 17.29 -9.34 0.90
N PRO A 206 17.03 -9.67 2.18
CA PRO A 206 17.38 -10.98 2.70
C PRO A 206 16.53 -11.99 1.93
N THR A 207 17.17 -12.93 1.24
CA THR A 207 16.50 -14.13 0.73
C THR A 207 15.93 -14.85 1.95
N TYR A 208 14.61 -14.80 2.14
CA TYR A 208 13.97 -15.48 3.26
C TYR A 208 14.17 -16.98 3.09
N TYR A 209 14.76 -17.61 4.10
CA TYR A 209 14.73 -19.06 4.23
C TYR A 209 13.27 -19.48 4.42
N VAL A 210 12.84 -20.46 3.63
CA VAL A 210 11.63 -21.24 3.91
C VAL A 210 11.70 -21.64 5.39
N LEU A 211 10.72 -21.23 6.18
CA LEU A 211 10.53 -21.71 7.55
C LEU A 211 10.20 -23.20 7.49
N ALA A 212 11.22 -24.02 7.31
CA ALA A 212 11.16 -25.47 7.44
C ALA A 212 11.19 -25.78 8.94
N GLY A 213 10.03 -25.66 9.59
CA GLY A 213 9.99 -25.69 11.06
C GLY A 213 8.69 -26.18 11.69
N GLU A 214 7.75 -26.77 10.95
CA GLU A 214 6.60 -27.45 11.56
C GLU A 214 6.43 -28.85 10.96
N LYS A 215 6.27 -29.83 11.85
CA LYS A 215 6.12 -31.25 11.49
C LYS A 215 4.86 -31.42 10.65
N PRO A 216 4.90 -32.24 9.58
CA PRO A 216 3.72 -32.49 8.77
C PRO A 216 2.68 -33.24 9.60
N HIS A 217 1.57 -32.58 9.92
CA HIS A 217 0.35 -33.26 10.27
C HIS A 217 -0.16 -33.99 9.01
N ASP A 218 -0.67 -35.21 9.17
CA ASP A 218 -1.23 -36.04 8.11
C ASP A 218 -2.36 -35.29 7.38
N VAL A 219 -2.01 -34.62 6.28
CA VAL A 219 -2.98 -33.99 5.38
C VAL A 219 -3.48 -35.07 4.44
N ALA A 220 -4.70 -35.53 4.70
CA ALA A 220 -5.46 -36.39 3.80
C ALA A 220 -5.37 -35.84 2.36
N ALA A 221 -5.24 -36.74 1.38
CA ALA A 221 -5.04 -36.43 -0.03
C ALA A 221 -6.11 -35.46 -0.58
N LEU A 222 -5.84 -34.17 -0.46
CA LEU A 222 -6.62 -33.10 -1.06
C LEU A 222 -6.40 -33.14 -2.57
N SER A 223 -7.48 -32.98 -3.33
CA SER A 223 -7.41 -32.79 -4.79
C SER A 223 -6.52 -31.55 -5.08
N PRO A 224 -5.30 -31.75 -5.60
CA PRO A 224 -4.18 -30.85 -5.32
C PRO A 224 -4.09 -29.61 -6.22
N ALA A 225 -5.06 -29.42 -7.11
CA ALA A 225 -5.14 -28.24 -7.99
C ALA A 225 -6.16 -27.20 -7.52
N TYR A 226 -7.17 -27.61 -6.72
CA TYR A 226 -8.24 -26.70 -6.31
C TYR A 226 -7.80 -25.74 -5.18
N GLY A 227 -6.87 -26.15 -4.32
CA GLY A 227 -6.43 -25.33 -3.20
C GLY A 227 -5.68 -24.05 -3.59
N VAL A 228 -5.02 -24.01 -4.76
CA VAL A 228 -4.29 -22.81 -5.20
C VAL A 228 -5.26 -21.71 -5.63
N ASP A 229 -6.37 -22.07 -6.29
CA ASP A 229 -7.38 -21.11 -6.75
C ASP A 229 -8.05 -20.41 -5.57
N ASP A 230 -8.47 -21.18 -4.57
CA ASP A 230 -9.08 -20.67 -3.34
C ASP A 230 -8.14 -19.71 -2.59
N GLU A 231 -6.86 -20.08 -2.42
CA GLU A 231 -5.89 -19.21 -1.74
C GLU A 231 -5.57 -17.95 -2.57
N CYS A 232 -5.53 -18.03 -3.90
CA CYS A 232 -5.39 -16.85 -4.76
C CYS A 232 -6.59 -15.92 -4.66
N ALA A 233 -7.82 -16.46 -4.61
CA ALA A 233 -9.03 -15.67 -4.44
C ALA A 233 -9.06 -14.96 -3.06
N ARG A 234 -8.65 -15.66 -1.99
CA ARG A 234 -8.51 -15.06 -0.66
C ARG A 234 -7.43 -13.98 -0.62
N LEU A 235 -6.28 -14.23 -1.27
CA LEU A 235 -5.21 -13.26 -1.41
C LEU A 235 -5.66 -12.00 -2.15
N GLN A 236 -6.41 -12.15 -3.25
CA GLN A 236 -7.01 -11.00 -3.95
C GLN A 236 -7.92 -10.18 -3.05
N GLY A 237 -8.81 -10.85 -2.30
CA GLY A 237 -9.69 -10.16 -1.34
C GLY A 237 -8.90 -9.37 -0.31
N ALA A 238 -7.82 -9.95 0.23
CA ALA A 238 -6.95 -9.28 1.19
C ALA A 238 -6.17 -8.10 0.57
N LEU A 239 -5.65 -8.25 -0.65
CA LEU A 239 -4.98 -7.17 -1.38
C LEU A 239 -5.94 -6.03 -1.72
N ALA A 240 -7.17 -6.33 -2.13
CA ALA A 240 -8.22 -5.34 -2.37
C ALA A 240 -8.61 -4.61 -1.07
N GLY A 241 -8.71 -5.33 0.05
CA GLY A 241 -8.90 -4.72 1.36
C GLY A 241 -7.77 -3.77 1.73
N ALA A 242 -6.52 -4.17 1.53
CA ALA A 242 -5.36 -3.30 1.75
C ALA A 242 -5.38 -2.06 0.85
N GLU A 243 -5.77 -2.21 -0.43
CA GLU A 243 -5.92 -1.10 -1.37
C GLU A 243 -6.98 -0.09 -0.90
N VAL A 244 -8.14 -0.57 -0.46
CA VAL A 244 -9.21 0.28 0.10
C VAL A 244 -8.72 1.03 1.34
N ALA A 245 -7.97 0.37 2.23
CA ALA A 245 -7.41 1.02 3.41
C ALA A 245 -6.39 2.12 3.03
N TRP A 246 -5.53 1.88 2.04
CA TRP A 246 -4.60 2.89 1.54
C TRP A 246 -5.31 4.04 0.81
N ARG A 247 -6.44 3.77 0.15
CA ARG A 247 -7.32 4.81 -0.41
C ARG A 247 -7.88 5.71 0.67
N ALA A 248 -8.39 5.13 1.75
CA ALA A 248 -8.88 5.89 2.89
C ALA A 248 -7.77 6.77 3.51
N VAL A 249 -6.53 6.29 3.60
CA VAL A 249 -5.37 7.11 4.02
C VAL A 249 -5.10 8.27 3.05
N ALA A 250 -5.09 8.02 1.74
CA ALA A 250 -4.86 9.05 0.75
C ALA A 250 -5.95 10.15 0.79
N GLU A 251 -7.21 9.74 0.91
CA GLU A 251 -8.36 10.63 1.07
C GLU A 251 -8.24 11.46 2.35
N ALA A 252 -7.93 10.83 3.49
CA ALA A 252 -7.76 11.54 4.75
C ALA A 252 -6.59 12.54 4.70
N CYS A 253 -5.47 12.19 4.07
CA CYS A 253 -4.37 13.13 3.81
C CYS A 253 -4.80 14.29 2.90
N GLY A 254 -5.64 14.02 1.89
CA GLY A 254 -6.22 15.04 1.01
C GLY A 254 -7.17 15.99 1.73
N THR A 255 -8.00 15.47 2.64
CA THR A 255 -8.87 16.27 3.50
C THR A 255 -8.05 17.13 4.46
N LEU A 256 -7.04 16.55 5.13
CA LEU A 256 -6.10 17.30 5.97
C LEU A 256 -5.41 18.41 5.18
N TYR A 257 -4.90 18.11 3.98
CA TYR A 257 -4.27 19.10 3.12
C TYR A 257 -5.23 20.25 2.82
N SER A 258 -6.46 19.95 2.43
CA SER A 258 -7.47 20.95 2.08
C SER A 258 -7.83 21.83 3.28
N THR A 259 -8.01 21.24 4.46
CA THR A 259 -8.31 21.96 5.71
C THR A 259 -7.16 22.89 6.11
N VAL A 260 -5.92 22.39 6.11
CA VAL A 260 -4.72 23.17 6.40
C VAL A 260 -4.52 24.28 5.36
N HIS A 261 -4.79 23.99 4.09
CA HIS A 261 -4.64 24.95 3.00
C HIS A 261 -5.61 26.12 3.17
N LEU A 262 -6.88 25.85 3.47
CA LEU A 262 -7.85 26.91 3.74
C LEU A 262 -7.43 27.78 4.94
N GLY A 263 -6.88 27.16 5.99
CA GLY A 263 -6.26 27.89 7.10
C GLY A 263 -5.11 28.78 6.64
N SER A 264 -4.25 28.31 5.72
CA SER A 264 -3.12 29.10 5.23
C SER A 264 -3.51 30.36 4.44
N LEU A 265 -4.72 30.39 3.86
CA LEU A 265 -5.21 31.51 3.04
C LEU A 265 -5.68 32.72 3.86
N THR A 266 -5.89 32.55 5.17
CA THR A 266 -6.36 33.64 6.04
C THR A 266 -5.22 34.25 6.85
N SER A 267 -5.25 35.58 7.00
CA SER A 267 -4.36 36.31 7.91
C SER A 267 -4.84 36.27 9.36
N SER A 268 -6.11 35.92 9.60
CA SER A 268 -6.68 35.85 10.94
C SER A 268 -6.14 34.64 11.69
N LYS A 269 -5.45 34.89 12.82
CA LYS A 269 -4.95 33.84 13.71
C LYS A 269 -6.09 32.96 14.25
N VAL A 270 -7.20 33.56 14.69
CA VAL A 270 -8.34 32.81 15.25
C VAL A 270 -8.88 31.80 14.24
N VAL A 271 -9.07 32.23 12.99
CA VAL A 271 -9.58 31.35 11.94
C VAL A 271 -8.58 30.23 11.61
N ARG A 272 -7.27 30.51 11.64
CA ARG A 272 -6.23 29.47 11.48
C ARG A 272 -6.30 28.42 12.58
N ASP A 273 -6.43 28.87 13.83
CA ASP A 273 -6.51 27.98 14.98
C ASP A 273 -7.75 27.08 14.88
N ASP A 274 -8.88 27.60 14.41
CA ASP A 274 -10.10 26.81 14.16
C ASP A 274 -9.90 25.71 13.11
N TYR A 275 -9.19 26.01 12.01
CA TYR A 275 -8.87 25.01 10.98
C TYR A 275 -7.93 23.92 11.48
N LEU A 276 -6.93 24.29 12.28
CA LEU A 276 -6.01 23.34 12.88
C LEU A 276 -6.72 22.45 13.90
N GLN A 277 -7.64 23.02 14.68
CA GLN A 277 -8.47 22.27 15.60
C GLN A 277 -9.40 21.29 14.88
N ALA A 278 -9.96 21.69 13.72
CA ALA A 278 -10.78 20.81 12.88
C ALA A 278 -9.95 19.68 12.21
N ALA A 279 -8.67 19.92 11.90
CA ALA A 279 -7.78 18.93 11.32
C ALA A 279 -7.28 17.88 12.33
N ARG A 280 -7.23 18.23 13.62
CA ARG A 280 -6.73 17.37 14.70
C ARG A 280 -7.34 15.96 14.73
N PRO A 281 -8.67 15.76 14.82
CA PRO A 281 -9.24 14.41 14.92
C PRO A 281 -8.85 13.51 13.75
N ILE A 282 -8.89 14.04 12.52
CA ILE A 282 -8.47 13.30 11.32
C ILE A 282 -7.01 12.88 11.42
N SER A 283 -6.14 13.81 11.82
CA SER A 283 -4.70 13.54 11.91
C SER A 283 -4.35 12.52 12.99
N GLU A 284 -5.02 12.56 14.14
CA GLU A 284 -4.82 11.60 15.24
C GLU A 284 -5.25 10.20 14.81
N GLN A 285 -6.41 10.11 14.14
CA GLN A 285 -6.94 8.86 13.62
C GLN A 285 -6.03 8.25 12.54
N VAL A 286 -5.61 9.04 11.55
CA VAL A 286 -4.68 8.60 10.49
C VAL A 286 -3.35 8.19 11.09
N ALA A 287 -2.81 8.97 12.02
CA ALA A 287 -1.56 8.65 12.69
C ALA A 287 -1.63 7.34 13.48
N ALA A 288 -2.77 7.05 14.13
CA ALA A 288 -2.99 5.81 14.88
C ALA A 288 -2.95 4.57 13.96
N GLN A 289 -3.70 4.59 12.86
CA GLN A 289 -3.72 3.50 11.87
C GLN A 289 -2.34 3.27 11.23
N LEU A 290 -1.68 4.34 10.79
CA LEU A 290 -0.36 4.25 10.18
C LEU A 290 0.70 3.75 11.17
N ARG A 291 0.61 4.15 12.44
CA ARG A 291 1.49 3.65 13.50
C ARG A 291 1.26 2.15 13.75
N ALA A 292 0.01 1.72 13.87
CA ALA A 292 -0.33 0.31 14.03
C ALA A 292 0.23 -0.53 12.87
N PHE A 293 0.04 -0.08 11.62
CA PHE A 293 0.59 -0.74 10.44
C PHE A 293 2.12 -0.79 10.43
N ALA A 294 2.79 0.32 10.79
CA ALA A 294 4.24 0.40 10.80
C ALA A 294 4.88 -0.51 11.88
N GLN A 295 4.23 -0.62 13.04
CA GLN A 295 4.72 -1.34 14.22
C GLN A 295 4.28 -2.81 14.26
N ALA A 296 3.26 -3.21 13.51
CA ALA A 296 2.76 -4.57 13.55
C ALA A 296 3.87 -5.58 13.24
N PRO A 297 3.92 -6.73 13.95
CA PRO A 297 5.02 -7.70 13.92
C PRO A 297 5.26 -8.27 12.52
N GLN A 298 6.50 -8.68 12.23
CA GLN A 298 6.83 -9.31 10.95
C GLN A 298 6.32 -10.75 10.89
#